data_AF-B7Z2Z6-F1
#
_entry.id   AF-B7Z2Z6-F1
#
_cell.length_a   1.000
_cell.length_b   1.000
_cell.length_c   1.000
_cell.angle_alpha   90.00
_cell.angle_beta   90.00
_cell.angle_gamma   90.00
#
_symmetry.space_group_name_H-M   'P 1'
#
loop_
_entity.id
_entity.type
_entity.pdbx_description
1 polymer ?
#
loop_
_entity_poly.entity_id
_entity_poly.type
_entity_poly.pdbx_seq_one_letter_code
_entity_poly.pdbx_strand_id
1 'polypeptide(L)'
;MIIPPMFGAIQSVRDGLEKRYIASYLALTVVGMGSWCFHMTLKYEMQLLDELPMIYSCCIFVYCMFECFKIKNSVNYHLLFTLVLFSLIVTTVYLKVKEPIFHQVMYGMLVFTLVLRSIYIVTWVYPWLRGLGYTSLGIFLLGFLFWNIDNIFCESLR
;
A
#
# COMPACT_ATOMS: atom_id res chain seq x y z
N MET A 1 7.73 10.00 2.88
CA MET A 1 7.54 8.75 2.11
C MET A 1 8.04 8.83 0.65
N ILE A 2 8.90 9.80 0.27
CA ILE A 2 9.38 9.95 -1.12
C ILE A 2 10.82 9.47 -1.27
N ILE A 3 11.74 10.00 -0.46
CA ILE A 3 13.18 9.76 -0.63
C ILE A 3 13.57 8.29 -0.35
N PRO A 4 13.24 7.66 0.79
CA PRO A 4 13.70 6.29 1.05
C PRO A 4 13.20 5.26 0.02
N PRO A 5 11.92 5.26 -0.41
CA PRO A 5 11.46 4.34 -1.44
C PRO A 5 12.13 4.56 -2.80
N MET A 6 12.43 5.81 -3.19
CA MET A 6 13.21 6.07 -4.42
C MET A 6 14.60 5.47 -4.37
N PHE A 7 15.31 5.61 -3.25
CA PHE A 7 16.60 4.94 -3.06
C PHE A 7 16.46 3.42 -3.14
N GLY A 8 15.41 2.85 -2.54
CA GLY A 8 15.10 1.42 -2.62
C GLY A 8 14.86 0.94 -4.06
N ALA A 9 14.15 1.72 -4.88
CA ALA A 9 13.93 1.41 -6.29
C ALA A 9 15.24 1.41 -7.10
N ILE A 10 16.08 2.44 -6.92
CA ILE A 10 17.38 2.55 -7.60
C ILE A 10 18.29 1.38 -7.21
N GLN A 11 18.35 1.06 -5.92
CA GLN A 11 19.12 -0.08 -5.44
C GLN A 11 18.60 -1.40 -6.00
N SER A 12 17.28 -1.60 -6.04
CA SER A 12 16.67 -2.82 -6.60
C SER A 12 17.03 -3.04 -8.07
N VAL A 13 17.14 -1.96 -8.86
CA VAL A 13 17.59 -2.03 -10.26
C VAL A 13 19.07 -2.41 -10.33
N ARG A 14 19.92 -1.79 -9.50
CA ARG A 14 21.38 -2.06 -9.47
C ARG A 14 21.67 -3.51 -9.07
N ASP A 15 20.90 -4.04 -8.13
CA ASP A 15 21.05 -5.40 -7.61
C ASP A 15 20.38 -6.47 -8.51
N GLY A 16 19.75 -6.06 -9.61
CA GLY A 16 19.11 -6.98 -10.56
C GLY A 16 17.89 -7.71 -9.99
N LEU A 17 17.15 -7.08 -9.07
CA LEU A 17 15.98 -7.67 -8.42
C LEU A 17 14.78 -7.78 -9.38
N GLU A 18 13.81 -8.60 -8.99
CA GLU A 18 12.60 -8.80 -9.78
C GLU A 18 11.80 -7.49 -9.91
N LYS A 19 11.26 -7.25 -11.11
CA LYS A 19 10.53 -6.02 -11.47
C LYS A 19 9.38 -5.67 -10.51
N ARG A 20 8.74 -6.69 -9.91
CA ARG A 20 7.66 -6.51 -8.94
C ARG A 20 8.10 -5.76 -7.67
N TYR A 21 9.34 -5.96 -7.22
CA TYR A 21 9.89 -5.24 -6.06
C TYR A 21 10.29 -3.82 -6.42
N ILE A 22 10.84 -3.60 -7.63
CA ILE A 22 11.09 -2.25 -8.15
C ILE A 22 9.77 -1.46 -8.22
N ALA A 23 8.72 -2.07 -8.77
CA ALA A 23 7.39 -1.48 -8.85
C ALA A 23 6.81 -1.17 -7.46
N SER A 24 7.04 -2.02 -6.46
CA SER A 24 6.57 -1.77 -5.08
C SER A 24 7.19 -0.52 -4.46
N TYR A 25 8.49 -0.28 -4.69
CA TYR A 25 9.15 0.92 -4.20
C TYR A 25 8.68 2.19 -4.93
N LEU A 26 8.57 2.12 -6.26
CA LEU A 26 8.06 3.25 -7.05
C LEU A 26 6.62 3.60 -6.70
N ALA A 27 5.76 2.60 -6.49
CA ALA A 27 4.37 2.83 -6.10
C ALA A 27 4.27 3.56 -4.76
N LEU A 28 5.13 3.22 -3.78
CA LEU A 28 5.17 3.94 -2.51
C LEU A 28 5.69 5.38 -2.66
N THR A 29 6.63 5.63 -3.57
CA THR A 29 7.02 7.00 -3.94
C THR A 29 5.84 7.78 -4.49
N VAL A 30 5.05 7.19 -5.40
CA VAL A 30 3.88 7.84 -6.00
C VAL A 30 2.86 8.22 -4.94
N VAL A 31 2.57 7.33 -3.98
CA VAL A 31 1.72 7.66 -2.80
C VAL A 31 2.31 8.87 -2.06
N GLY A 32 3.61 8.86 -1.78
CA GLY A 32 4.26 9.98 -1.09
C GLY A 32 4.19 11.31 -1.85
N MET A 33 4.31 11.29 -3.18
CA MET A 33 4.18 12.48 -4.02
C MET A 33 2.73 12.96 -4.10
N GLY A 34 1.77 12.04 -4.24
CA GLY A 34 0.34 12.34 -4.23
C GLY A 34 -0.09 13.03 -2.95
N SER A 35 0.27 12.44 -1.81
CA SER A 35 0.06 13.02 -0.47
C SER A 35 0.65 14.42 -0.34
N TRP A 36 1.89 14.61 -0.80
CA TRP A 36 2.53 15.93 -0.76
C TRP A 36 1.77 16.97 -1.59
N CYS A 37 1.34 16.61 -2.81
CA CYS A 37 0.54 17.48 -3.66
C CYS A 37 -0.85 17.78 -3.07
N PHE A 38 -1.51 16.79 -2.48
CA PHE A 38 -2.82 16.97 -1.85
C PHE A 38 -2.73 17.90 -0.65
N HIS A 39 -1.84 17.63 0.31
CA HIS A 39 -1.72 18.45 1.51
C HIS A 39 -1.22 19.88 1.23
N MET A 40 -0.52 20.11 0.12
CA MET A 40 -0.15 21.46 -0.32
C MET A 40 -1.32 22.24 -0.93
N THR A 41 -2.29 21.56 -1.56
CA THR A 41 -3.29 22.22 -2.41
C THR A 41 -4.74 22.08 -1.92
N LEU A 42 -5.05 21.01 -1.20
CA LEU A 42 -6.39 20.61 -0.75
C LEU A 42 -7.43 20.56 -1.87
N LYS A 43 -6.98 20.26 -3.10
CA LYS A 43 -7.85 20.10 -4.27
C LYS A 43 -8.25 18.66 -4.48
N TYR A 44 -9.50 18.43 -4.90
CA TYR A 44 -10.03 17.10 -5.16
C TYR A 44 -9.20 16.31 -6.19
N GLU A 45 -8.70 16.97 -7.22
CA GLU A 45 -7.85 16.35 -8.23
C GLU A 45 -6.57 15.77 -7.63
N MET A 46 -5.99 16.47 -6.65
CA MET A 46 -4.79 16.02 -5.94
C MET A 46 -5.12 15.00 -4.85
N GLN A 47 -6.31 15.05 -4.26
CA GLN A 47 -6.80 14.02 -3.35
C GLN A 47 -6.88 12.66 -4.04
N LEU A 48 -7.38 12.61 -5.28
CA LEU A 48 -7.38 11.39 -6.09
C LEU A 48 -5.97 10.86 -6.34
N LEU A 49 -4.99 11.76 -6.52
CA LEU A 49 -3.58 11.40 -6.70
C LEU A 49 -2.93 10.88 -5.41
N ASP A 50 -3.46 11.20 -4.25
CA ASP A 50 -3.02 10.65 -2.96
C ASP A 50 -3.67 9.28 -2.70
N GLU A 51 -5.00 9.24 -2.70
CA GLU A 51 -5.78 8.10 -2.21
C GLU A 51 -5.79 6.91 -3.18
N LEU A 52 -5.93 7.12 -4.50
CA LEU A 52 -6.02 6.01 -5.44
C LEU A 52 -4.70 5.22 -5.55
N PRO A 53 -3.51 5.85 -5.58
CA PRO A 53 -2.24 5.13 -5.52
C PRO A 53 -2.05 4.28 -4.25
N MET A 54 -2.71 4.58 -3.14
CA MET A 54 -2.68 3.71 -1.96
C MET A 54 -3.28 2.33 -2.25
N ILE A 55 -4.40 2.28 -3.00
CA ILE A 55 -5.02 1.03 -3.44
C ILE A 55 -4.10 0.28 -4.39
N TYR A 56 -3.56 0.96 -5.39
CA TYR A 56 -2.71 0.33 -6.42
C TYR A 56 -1.40 -0.21 -5.83
N SER A 57 -0.74 0.56 -4.96
CA SER A 57 0.47 0.12 -4.26
C SER A 57 0.21 -1.09 -3.37
N CYS A 58 -0.90 -1.10 -2.63
CA CYS A 58 -1.26 -2.23 -1.79
C CYS A 58 -1.59 -3.49 -2.61
N CYS A 59 -2.25 -3.36 -3.77
CA CYS A 59 -2.42 -4.46 -4.72
C CYS A 59 -1.06 -5.03 -5.17
N ILE A 60 -0.07 -4.19 -5.49
CA ILE A 60 1.28 -4.64 -5.85
C ILE A 60 1.93 -5.39 -4.66
N PHE A 61 1.80 -4.87 -3.44
CA PHE A 61 2.33 -5.54 -2.25
C PHE A 61 1.68 -6.91 -2.01
N VAL A 62 0.35 -7.01 -2.17
CA VAL A 62 -0.38 -8.27 -2.08
C VAL A 62 0.15 -9.25 -3.14
N TYR A 63 0.30 -8.82 -4.39
CA TYR A 63 0.89 -9.66 -5.44
C TYR A 63 2.28 -10.19 -5.04
N CYS A 64 3.18 -9.30 -4.57
CA CYS A 64 4.52 -9.68 -4.11
C CYS A 64 4.49 -10.70 -2.96
N MET A 65 3.61 -10.51 -1.97
CA MET A 65 3.52 -11.36 -0.77
C MET A 65 2.91 -12.75 -1.04
N PHE A 66 2.01 -12.87 -2.02
CA PHE A 66 1.45 -14.16 -2.41
C PHE A 66 2.38 -14.93 -3.37
N GLU A 67 3.15 -14.21 -4.19
CA GLU A 67 4.04 -14.80 -5.20
C GLU A 67 5.50 -14.94 -4.71
N CYS A 68 5.79 -14.67 -3.44
CA CYS A 68 7.15 -14.72 -2.87
C CYS A 68 7.78 -16.13 -2.85
N PHE A 69 6.95 -17.19 -2.85
CA PHE A 69 7.39 -18.59 -2.85
C PHE A 69 7.25 -19.27 -4.22
N LYS A 70 6.91 -18.52 -5.27
CA LYS A 70 6.72 -19.04 -6.62
C LYS A 70 8.04 -19.05 -7.39
N ILE A 71 8.08 -19.85 -8.45
CA ILE A 71 9.28 -19.98 -9.29
C ILE A 71 9.61 -18.62 -9.94
N LYS A 72 10.90 -18.30 -10.03
CA LYS A 72 11.36 -17.07 -10.69
C LYS A 72 10.87 -17.04 -12.14
N ASN A 73 10.57 -15.84 -12.63
CA ASN A 73 10.08 -15.59 -13.99
C ASN A 73 8.73 -16.26 -14.32
N SER A 74 7.93 -16.61 -13.31
CA SER A 74 6.52 -16.98 -13.49
C SER A 74 5.59 -15.82 -13.16
N VAL A 75 4.47 -15.72 -13.87
CA VAL A 75 3.44 -14.71 -13.66
C VAL A 75 2.12 -15.40 -13.37
N ASN A 76 1.53 -15.10 -12.22
CA ASN A 76 0.21 -15.59 -11.85
C ASN A 76 -0.86 -14.64 -12.40
N TYR A 77 -1.30 -14.91 -13.63
CA TYR A 77 -2.31 -14.11 -14.31
C TYR A 77 -3.64 -14.06 -13.57
N HIS A 78 -4.05 -15.14 -12.90
CA HIS A 78 -5.30 -15.15 -12.13
C HIS A 78 -5.26 -14.12 -10.99
N LEU A 79 -4.20 -14.10 -10.19
CA LEU A 79 -4.04 -13.12 -9.12
C LEU A 79 -3.89 -11.70 -9.67
N LEU A 80 -3.09 -11.54 -10.73
CA LEU A 80 -2.87 -10.25 -11.38
C LEU A 80 -4.20 -9.64 -11.89
N PHE A 81 -4.98 -10.40 -12.66
CA PHE A 81 -6.27 -9.94 -13.17
C PHE A 81 -7.27 -9.65 -12.05
N THR A 82 -7.27 -10.46 -10.98
CA THR A 82 -8.14 -10.22 -9.81
C THR A 82 -7.82 -8.88 -9.14
N LEU A 83 -6.54 -8.58 -8.92
CA LEU A 83 -6.10 -7.34 -8.28
C LEU A 83 -6.34 -6.11 -9.15
N VAL A 84 -6.16 -6.24 -10.48
CA VAL A 84 -6.48 -5.18 -11.45
C VAL A 84 -7.99 -4.92 -11.51
N LEU A 85 -8.80 -5.98 -11.54
CA LEU A 85 -10.24 -5.85 -11.53
C LEU A 85 -10.73 -5.20 -10.23
N PHE A 86 -10.19 -5.62 -9.09
CA PHE A 86 -10.48 -5.01 -7.80
C PHE A 86 -10.17 -3.51 -7.79
N SER A 87 -8.97 -3.12 -8.20
CA SER A 87 -8.59 -1.71 -8.21
C SER A 87 -9.43 -0.89 -9.18
N LEU A 88 -9.78 -1.43 -10.34
CA LEU A 88 -10.65 -0.76 -11.30
C LEU A 88 -12.07 -0.53 -10.75
N ILE A 89 -12.64 -1.53 -10.06
CA ILE A 89 -13.95 -1.40 -9.41
C ILE A 89 -13.91 -0.33 -8.33
N VAL A 90 -12.91 -0.38 -7.43
CA VAL A 90 -12.76 0.60 -6.35
C VAL A 90 -12.63 2.01 -6.93
N THR A 91 -11.76 2.22 -7.92
CA THR A 91 -11.58 3.52 -8.56
C THR A 91 -12.86 4.02 -9.21
N THR A 92 -13.58 3.17 -9.94
CA THR A 92 -14.81 3.55 -10.65
C THR A 92 -15.91 3.96 -9.67
N VAL A 93 -16.11 3.19 -8.61
CA VAL A 93 -17.10 3.51 -7.57
C VAL A 93 -16.70 4.77 -6.82
N TYR A 94 -15.42 4.91 -6.47
CA TYR A 94 -14.92 6.06 -5.72
C TYR A 94 -15.09 7.39 -6.47
N LEU A 95 -14.82 7.40 -7.79
CA LEU A 95 -15.00 8.58 -8.63
C LEU A 95 -16.47 9.01 -8.77
N LYS A 96 -17.42 8.06 -8.67
CA LYS A 96 -18.87 8.33 -8.77
C LYS A 96 -19.48 8.76 -7.44
N VAL A 97 -19.17 8.02 -6.37
CA VAL A 97 -19.83 8.17 -5.06
C VAL A 97 -19.11 9.19 -4.18
N LYS A 98 -17.79 9.35 -4.33
CA LYS A 98 -16.94 10.33 -3.61
C LYS A 98 -17.01 10.26 -2.08
N GLU A 99 -17.38 9.10 -1.54
CA GLU A 99 -17.44 8.86 -0.10
C GLU A 99 -16.09 8.35 0.42
N PRO A 100 -15.36 9.10 1.27
CA PRO A 100 -14.02 8.74 1.73
C PRO A 100 -14.02 7.47 2.60
N ILE A 101 -15.13 7.20 3.30
CA ILE A 101 -15.28 5.98 4.11
C ILE A 101 -15.21 4.72 3.24
N PHE A 102 -15.75 4.76 2.01
CA PHE A 102 -15.66 3.63 1.09
C PHE A 102 -14.20 3.31 0.76
N HIS A 103 -13.39 4.32 0.44
CA HIS A 103 -11.95 4.14 0.18
C HIS A 103 -11.24 3.54 1.40
N GLN A 104 -11.48 4.07 2.60
CA GLN A 104 -10.87 3.60 3.84
C GLN A 104 -11.15 2.12 4.09
N VAL A 105 -12.39 1.67 3.89
CA VAL A 105 -12.77 0.26 4.06
C VAL A 105 -12.08 -0.62 3.00
N MET A 106 -12.08 -0.21 1.73
CA MET A 106 -11.43 -0.98 0.66
C MET A 106 -9.92 -1.11 0.86
N TYR A 107 -9.26 -0.01 1.24
CA TYR A 107 -7.85 0.00 1.58
C TYR A 107 -7.56 -0.85 2.82
N GLY A 108 -8.38 -0.73 3.87
CA GLY A 108 -8.28 -1.52 5.09
C GLY A 108 -8.37 -3.02 4.84
N MET A 109 -9.24 -3.47 3.93
CA MET A 109 -9.32 -4.87 3.53
C MET A 109 -8.04 -5.35 2.84
N LEU A 110 -7.45 -4.57 1.93
CA LEU A 110 -6.17 -4.93 1.30
C LEU A 110 -5.06 -5.02 2.35
N VAL A 111 -4.94 -4.04 3.24
CA VAL A 111 -3.96 -4.07 4.33
C VAL A 111 -4.17 -5.29 5.23
N PHE A 112 -5.41 -5.62 5.58
CA PHE A 112 -5.72 -6.79 6.38
C PHE A 112 -5.27 -8.09 5.70
N THR A 113 -5.51 -8.25 4.40
CA THR A 113 -5.00 -9.43 3.66
C THR A 113 -3.47 -9.51 3.66
N LEU A 114 -2.80 -8.36 3.53
CA LEU A 114 -1.33 -8.26 3.58
C LEU A 114 -0.79 -8.64 4.96
N VAL A 115 -1.46 -8.20 6.03
CA VAL A 115 -1.12 -8.55 7.42
C VAL A 115 -1.30 -10.04 7.68
N LEU A 116 -2.42 -10.64 7.27
CA LEU A 116 -2.63 -12.08 7.41
C LEU A 116 -1.55 -12.89 6.69
N ARG A 117 -1.19 -12.49 5.47
CA ARG A 117 -0.13 -13.15 4.72
C ARG A 117 1.23 -12.98 5.39
N SER A 118 1.51 -11.81 5.96
CA SER A 118 2.75 -11.54 6.70
C SER A 118 2.85 -12.39 7.98
N ILE A 119 1.75 -12.50 8.74
CA ILE A 119 1.65 -13.37 9.92
C ILE A 119 1.89 -14.82 9.52
N TYR A 120 1.29 -15.30 8.44
CA TYR A 120 1.53 -16.65 7.94
C TYR A 120 3.02 -16.90 7.67
N ILE A 121 3.69 -16.01 6.93
CA ILE A 121 5.11 -16.17 6.59
C ILE A 121 5.98 -16.21 7.85
N VAL A 122 5.75 -15.31 8.79
CA VAL A 122 6.60 -15.16 9.97
C VAL A 122 6.36 -16.21 11.05
N THR A 123 5.16 -16.80 11.08
CA THR A 123 4.83 -17.89 12.01
C THR A 123 5.28 -19.24 11.47
N TRP A 124 5.07 -19.51 10.17
CA TRP A 124 5.19 -20.86 9.61
C TRP A 124 6.38 -21.09 8.68
N VAL A 125 6.93 -20.04 8.07
CA VAL A 125 7.97 -20.19 7.03
C VAL A 125 9.31 -19.63 7.49
N TYR A 126 9.35 -18.35 7.87
CA TYR A 126 10.57 -17.63 8.19
C TYR A 126 10.45 -16.87 9.52
N PRO A 127 10.63 -17.56 10.66
CA PRO A 127 10.50 -16.96 11.99
C PRO A 127 11.59 -15.92 12.30
N TRP A 128 12.69 -15.90 11.56
CA TRP A 128 13.72 -14.87 11.72
C TRP A 128 13.23 -13.47 11.31
N LEU A 129 12.16 -13.37 10.51
CA LEU A 129 11.53 -12.10 10.13
C LEU A 129 10.63 -11.49 11.21
N ARG A 130 10.49 -12.11 12.40
CA ARG A 130 9.59 -11.65 13.48
C ARG A 130 9.82 -10.21 13.89
N GLY A 131 11.09 -9.83 14.11
CA GLY A 131 11.45 -8.46 14.47
C GLY A 131 10.95 -7.46 13.42
N LEU A 132 11.36 -7.66 12.16
CA LEU A 132 10.97 -6.76 11.07
C LEU A 132 9.45 -6.72 10.84
N GLY A 133 8.80 -7.89 10.78
CA GLY A 133 7.37 -8.00 10.50
C GLY A 133 6.50 -7.36 11.57
N TYR A 134 6.75 -7.66 12.86
CA TYR A 134 5.95 -7.10 13.94
C TYR A 134 6.29 -5.64 14.24
N THR A 135 7.54 -5.19 14.04
CA THR A 135 7.87 -3.76 14.09
C THR A 135 7.12 -3.01 13.00
N SER A 136 7.10 -3.52 11.76
CA SER A 136 6.32 -2.91 10.66
C SER A 136 4.84 -2.81 10.99
N LEU A 137 4.23 -3.86 11.55
CA LEU A 137 2.83 -3.84 11.95
C LEU A 137 2.59 -2.85 13.09
N GLY A 138 3.46 -2.83 14.10
CA GLY A 138 3.35 -1.96 15.26
C GLY A 138 3.39 -0.48 14.90
N ILE A 139 4.36 -0.05 14.09
CA ILE A 139 4.46 1.35 13.65
C ILE A 139 3.31 1.75 12.74
N PHE A 140 2.80 0.82 11.90
CA PHE A 140 1.64 1.08 11.05
C PHE A 140 0.38 1.33 11.88
N LEU A 141 0.10 0.46 12.86
CA LEU A 141 -1.04 0.59 13.77
C LEU A 141 -0.93 1.84 14.65
N LEU A 142 0.28 2.18 15.09
CA LEU A 142 0.52 3.43 15.83
C LEU A 142 0.20 4.66 14.97
N GLY A 143 0.60 4.66 13.69
CA GLY A 143 0.22 5.71 12.74
C GLY A 143 -1.30 5.80 12.54
N PHE A 144 -1.97 4.65 12.40
CA PHE A 144 -3.44 4.61 12.28
C PHE A 144 -4.15 5.11 13.55
N LEU A 145 -3.59 4.81 14.74
CA LEU A 145 -4.08 5.36 16.01
C LEU A 145 -3.99 6.89 16.01
N PHE A 146 -2.83 7.45 15.64
CA PHE A 146 -2.65 8.90 15.56
C PHE A 146 -3.58 9.56 14.55
N TRP A 147 -3.85 8.92 13.41
CA TRP A 147 -4.84 9.39 12.45
C TRP A 147 -6.25 9.48 13.06
N ASN A 148 -6.67 8.50 13.86
CA ASN A 148 -7.97 8.57 14.55
C ASN A 148 -7.98 9.64 15.65
N ILE A 149 -6.87 9.82 16.38
CA ILE A 149 -6.76 10.86 17.41
C ILE A 149 -6.96 12.24 16.76
N ASP A 150 -6.30 12.50 15.65
CA ASP A 150 -6.43 13.77 14.93
C ASP A 150 -7.86 14.02 14.43
N ASN A 151 -8.52 13.00 13.84
CA ASN A 151 -9.88 13.15 13.34
C ASN A 151 -10.96 13.30 14.44
N ILE A 152 -10.76 12.70 15.62
CA ILE A 152 -11.78 12.66 16.68
C ILE A 152 -11.57 13.78 17.69
N PHE A 153 -10.32 14.05 18.08
CA PHE A 153 -9.98 14.95 19.20
C PHE A 153 -9.45 16.32 18.76
N CYS A 154 -9.30 16.59 17.46
CA CYS A 154 -8.94 17.93 17.00
C CYS A 154 -10.19 18.80 16.76
N GLU A 155 -10.48 19.70 17.70
CA GLU A 155 -11.61 20.63 17.60
C GLU A 155 -11.32 21.85 16.71
N SER A 156 -10.04 22.23 16.56
CA SER A 156 -9.64 23.49 15.89
C SER A 156 -9.61 23.43 14.36
N LEU A 157 -9.74 22.24 13.76
CA LEU A 157 -9.70 22.01 12.30
C LEU A 157 -11.06 21.62 11.70
N ARG A 158 -12.12 21.57 12.50
CA ARG A 158 -13.44 21.06 12.10
C ARG A 158 -14.41 22.14 11.65
#